data_AF-A0A9P5ZYR2-F1
#
_entry.id   AF-A0A9P5ZYR2-F1
#
_cell.length_a   1.000
_cell.length_b   1.000
_cell.length_c   1.000
_cell.angle_alpha   90.00
_cell.angle_beta   90.00
_cell.angle_gamma   90.00
#
_symmetry.space_group_name_H-M   'P 1'
#
loop_
_entity.id
_entity.type
_entity.pdbx_description
1 polymer ?
#
loop_
_entity_poly.entity_id
_entity_poly.type
_entity_poly.pdbx_seq_one_letter_code
_entity_poly.pdbx_strand_id
1 'polypeptide(L)'
;MVLVGRSRERANGERVDTEPRPFLLQQKPCSHLRRQRPEPSFAVNLASVGRPARRASSSWRSRPASFLTPEQVTDGDFYSISIADYSDTQDGLGYSGVGGASITDGLSNTRSSASSITPMSESTTSLHRNLLRLLHDPIYPPQLSVALHYHNSHPIRIRSARSYNLLLEVAIRSTYLSTARRLFAEMRTYDISGNIETLKLHVRLLVLTGHWTAAWDMAIRSPSHQYPRSRLAGLGSVKRGKEIPLPVWLELFRSRKRTSSNRRQASFQHALSEDLADSLADSKTIQASQFRKLMTTVPKLTPKESAKVPVRVIYHMAMTMLRLGQRGSAREIVDTYLRSLSPNAPYRRWRACLDVVHLFVRFTPTSRGLKRHHEALQSCQELLNCHSSLCATSTTLHLLLGTLHRTLHCGTAGYKLLCAFKSKWGPRVEDRRVRRKIASYALKEGRLDIVKLMIDAEKGSRVEYGVWHTQTEALGSSSRVPTRRYRRRVLLAGRGKEEAKWRKLISKVRKKLGE
;
A
#
# COMPACT_ATOMS: atom_id res chain seq x y z
N MET A 1 26.44 -19.87 -61.82
CA MET A 1 27.43 -19.61 -60.76
C MET A 1 26.76 -19.80 -59.41
N VAL A 2 27.10 -20.94 -58.76
CA VAL A 2 27.04 -21.31 -57.32
C VAL A 2 25.82 -20.77 -56.53
N LEU A 3 24.67 -21.43 -56.33
CA LEU A 3 24.30 -22.79 -55.89
C LEU A 3 24.76 -23.20 -54.47
N VAL A 4 23.83 -23.11 -53.51
CA VAL A 4 23.75 -23.83 -52.22
C VAL A 4 22.37 -24.49 -52.25
N GLY A 5 22.11 -25.79 -52.05
CA GLY A 5 22.87 -26.91 -51.51
C GLY A 5 21.82 -27.81 -50.85
N ARG A 6 21.16 -28.68 -51.64
CA ARG A 6 20.28 -29.75 -51.15
C ARG A 6 21.14 -30.93 -50.70
N SER A 7 20.82 -31.54 -49.57
CA SER A 7 21.11 -32.96 -49.33
C SER A 7 20.06 -33.62 -48.43
N ARG A 8 19.68 -34.81 -48.86
CA ARG A 8 18.63 -35.72 -48.40
C ARG A 8 19.18 -36.70 -47.37
N GLU A 9 18.27 -37.15 -46.49
CA GLU A 9 18.06 -38.51 -45.98
C GLU A 9 19.25 -39.49 -45.86
N ARG A 10 19.46 -40.01 -44.64
CA ARG A 10 19.61 -41.46 -44.40
C ARG A 10 19.18 -41.83 -42.98
N ALA A 11 18.48 -42.96 -42.93
CA ALA A 11 17.92 -43.63 -41.76
C ALA A 11 18.97 -44.44 -40.99
N ASN A 12 18.71 -44.63 -39.69
CA ASN A 12 19.05 -45.74 -38.79
C ASN A 12 18.55 -45.27 -37.40
N GLY A 13 17.65 -45.92 -36.67
CA GLY A 13 17.44 -47.34 -36.50
C GLY A 13 17.98 -47.70 -35.12
N GLU A 14 17.15 -47.63 -34.08
CA GLU A 14 17.26 -48.46 -32.86
C GLU A 14 16.04 -48.24 -31.95
N ARG A 15 15.17 -49.26 -31.92
CA ARG A 15 14.17 -49.50 -30.86
C ARG A 15 14.92 -50.11 -29.67
N VAL A 16 14.69 -49.58 -28.47
CA VAL A 16 14.93 -50.33 -27.24
C VAL A 16 13.59 -50.44 -26.53
N ASP A 17 12.99 -51.62 -26.68
CA ASP A 17 11.92 -52.12 -25.83
C ASP A 17 12.53 -52.53 -24.48
N THR A 18 12.00 -51.98 -23.39
CA THR A 18 12.20 -52.57 -22.05
C THR A 18 10.84 -52.70 -21.38
N GLU A 19 10.40 -53.96 -21.31
CA GLU A 19 9.27 -54.43 -20.52
C GLU A 19 9.39 -54.10 -19.02
N PRO A 20 8.27 -54.05 -18.29
CA PRO A 20 8.26 -53.98 -16.84
C PRO A 20 8.28 -55.40 -16.25
N ARG A 21 9.25 -55.72 -15.38
CA ARG A 21 9.18 -56.88 -14.49
C ARG A 21 9.03 -56.46 -13.02
N PRO A 22 8.18 -57.18 -12.25
CA PRO A 22 7.86 -56.89 -10.87
C PRO A 22 8.89 -57.53 -9.92
N PHE A 23 9.22 -56.84 -8.83
CA PHE A 23 9.94 -57.43 -7.71
C PHE A 23 9.04 -57.44 -6.46
N LEU A 24 8.49 -58.62 -6.19
CA LEU A 24 8.19 -59.11 -4.85
C LEU A 24 9.50 -59.20 -4.06
N LEU A 25 9.52 -58.72 -2.81
CA LEU A 25 10.35 -59.30 -1.75
C LEU A 25 9.80 -58.93 -0.36
N GLN A 26 9.30 -59.97 0.30
CA GLN A 26 9.54 -60.38 1.68
C GLN A 26 9.20 -59.42 2.85
N GLN A 27 8.14 -59.83 3.54
CA GLN A 27 7.92 -59.63 4.97
C GLN A 27 9.03 -60.32 5.79
N LYS A 28 9.56 -59.60 6.80
CA LYS A 28 10.02 -60.19 8.07
C LYS A 28 9.65 -59.27 9.24
N PRO A 29 9.36 -59.83 10.42
CA PRO A 29 8.76 -59.11 11.54
C PRO A 29 9.84 -58.43 12.39
N CYS A 30 9.56 -57.21 12.86
CA CYS A 30 10.33 -56.57 13.94
C CYS A 30 9.42 -56.35 15.14
N SER A 31 9.78 -57.08 16.19
CA SER A 31 9.27 -57.04 17.55
C SER A 31 9.56 -55.69 18.25
N HIS A 32 8.63 -55.36 19.14
CA HIS A 32 8.75 -54.56 20.35
C HIS A 32 9.89 -53.52 20.45
N LEU A 33 9.53 -52.24 20.25
CA LEU A 33 10.15 -51.13 20.97
C LEU A 33 9.13 -50.01 21.24
N ARG A 34 8.71 -49.96 22.49
CA ARG A 34 7.83 -48.96 23.11
C ARG A 34 8.53 -47.59 23.09
N ARG A 35 8.34 -46.82 22.02
CA ARG A 35 8.77 -45.41 21.98
C ARG A 35 7.79 -44.53 22.76
N GLN A 36 8.20 -44.13 23.96
CA GLN A 36 7.65 -42.96 24.63
C GLN A 36 7.78 -41.75 23.71
N ARG A 37 6.66 -41.08 23.42
CA ARG A 37 6.64 -39.77 22.77
C ARG A 37 7.07 -38.72 23.79
N PRO A 38 8.10 -37.89 23.54
CA PRO A 38 8.26 -36.67 24.28
C PRO A 38 7.21 -35.66 23.78
N GLU A 39 6.27 -35.33 24.66
CA GLU A 39 5.46 -34.10 24.55
C GLU A 39 6.43 -32.89 24.45
N PRO A 40 6.26 -31.97 23.48
CA PRO A 40 6.95 -30.70 23.53
C PRO A 40 6.30 -29.83 24.61
N SER A 41 6.80 -29.95 25.84
CA SER A 41 6.51 -29.05 26.94
C SER A 41 7.01 -27.64 26.59
N PHE A 42 6.11 -26.78 26.14
CA PHE A 42 6.30 -25.33 26.22
C PHE A 42 6.22 -24.91 27.69
N ALA A 43 7.30 -25.19 28.43
CA ALA A 43 7.58 -24.51 29.69
C ALA A 43 8.04 -23.09 29.35
N VAL A 44 7.08 -22.17 29.21
CA VAL A 44 7.37 -20.75 29.38
C VAL A 44 7.71 -20.58 30.86
N ASN A 45 9.01 -20.44 31.17
CA ASN A 45 9.49 -20.06 32.49
C ASN A 45 8.88 -18.70 32.89
N LEU A 46 7.76 -18.75 33.61
CA LEU A 46 7.12 -17.65 34.31
C LEU A 46 7.53 -17.74 35.79
N ALA A 47 8.81 -17.47 36.07
CA ALA A 47 9.30 -17.33 37.44
C ALA A 47 10.24 -16.12 37.52
N SER A 48 9.65 -14.97 37.84
CA SER A 48 10.20 -13.90 38.72
C SER A 48 9.33 -12.66 38.56
N VAL A 49 8.34 -12.54 39.45
CA VAL A 49 7.60 -11.30 39.64
C VAL A 49 8.55 -10.33 40.38
N GLY A 50 9.36 -9.61 39.60
CA GLY A 50 10.12 -8.46 40.07
C GLY A 50 9.20 -7.24 40.22
N ARG A 51 9.26 -6.62 41.40
CA ARG A 51 8.48 -5.43 41.82
C ARG A 51 8.58 -4.28 40.80
N PRO A 52 7.52 -3.48 40.59
CA PRO A 52 7.56 -2.35 39.65
C PRO A 52 8.37 -1.18 40.23
N ALA A 53 9.37 -0.74 39.48
CA ALA A 53 10.11 0.48 39.73
C ALA A 53 9.22 1.72 39.54
N ARG A 54 9.50 2.74 40.38
CA ARG A 54 8.79 4.02 40.50
C ARG A 54 8.68 4.77 39.16
N ARG A 55 7.52 5.40 38.98
CA ARG A 55 7.19 6.33 37.89
C ARG A 55 8.11 7.55 37.89
N ALA A 56 8.76 7.82 36.76
CA ALA A 56 9.22 9.16 36.40
C ALA A 56 8.23 9.76 35.39
N SER A 57 7.53 10.83 35.77
CA SER A 57 6.64 11.58 34.88
C SER A 57 7.46 12.54 34.01
N SER A 58 7.77 12.14 32.78
CA SER A 58 8.28 13.08 31.78
C SER A 58 7.12 13.87 31.16
N SER A 59 7.00 15.14 31.53
CA SER A 59 6.12 16.11 30.87
C SER A 59 6.63 16.42 29.46
N TRP A 60 5.88 16.05 28.43
CA TRP A 60 6.19 16.47 27.06
C TRP A 60 5.56 17.86 26.82
N ARG A 61 6.40 18.90 26.88
CA ARG A 61 6.03 20.24 26.40
C ARG A 61 5.94 20.20 24.86
N SER A 62 4.84 20.71 24.34
CA SER A 62 4.57 20.89 22.91
C SER A 62 5.65 21.78 22.27
N ARG A 63 6.32 21.27 21.23
CA ARG A 63 7.17 22.10 20.35
C ARG A 63 6.28 22.80 19.30
N PRO A 64 6.54 24.07 18.95
CA PRO A 64 5.84 24.75 17.87
C PRO A 64 6.16 24.10 16.52
N ALA A 65 5.20 24.15 15.60
CA ALA A 65 5.31 23.58 14.26
C ALA A 65 6.38 24.31 13.44
N SER A 66 7.53 23.65 13.23
CA SER A 66 8.53 24.11 12.27
C SER A 66 8.05 23.83 10.84
N PHE A 67 8.00 24.86 10.00
CA PHE A 67 7.75 24.74 8.57
C PHE A 67 8.80 23.84 7.91
N LEU A 68 8.36 22.81 7.17
CA LEU A 68 9.23 21.94 6.39
C LEU A 68 9.76 22.68 5.16
N THR A 69 11.05 22.51 4.87
CA THR A 69 11.62 23.03 3.62
C THR A 69 11.18 22.16 2.43
N PRO A 70 11.05 22.72 1.20
CA PRO A 70 10.56 21.99 0.02
C PRO A 70 11.35 20.71 -0.34
N GLU A 71 12.59 20.58 0.13
CA GLU A 71 13.46 19.42 -0.10
C GLU A 71 13.17 18.25 0.86
N GLN A 72 12.47 18.51 1.96
CA GLN A 72 12.09 17.51 2.97
C GLN A 72 10.73 16.85 2.69
N VAL A 73 10.00 17.35 1.70
CA VAL A 73 8.71 16.82 1.30
C VAL A 73 8.92 15.61 0.39
N THR A 74 8.70 14.43 0.93
CA THR A 74 8.80 13.20 0.13
C THR A 74 7.47 12.88 -0.53
N ASP A 75 7.52 12.23 -1.70
CA ASP A 75 6.32 11.74 -2.41
C ASP A 75 5.40 10.94 -1.45
N GLY A 76 5.98 10.28 -0.43
CA GLY A 76 5.31 9.54 0.64
C GLY A 76 4.31 10.34 1.49
N ASP A 77 4.51 11.65 1.65
CA ASP A 77 3.77 12.49 2.61
C ASP A 77 2.35 12.83 2.14
N PHE A 78 2.08 12.75 0.83
CA PHE A 78 0.79 13.10 0.23
C PHE A 78 -0.14 11.91 -0.05
N TYR A 79 0.32 10.66 0.12
CA TYR A 79 -0.52 9.47 -0.13
C TYR A 79 -1.60 9.22 0.93
N SER A 80 -1.75 10.08 1.94
CA SER A 80 -2.77 9.95 2.99
C SER A 80 -3.99 10.89 2.84
N ILE A 81 -3.95 11.83 1.89
CA ILE A 81 -5.12 12.66 1.56
C ILE A 81 -5.83 12.01 0.37
N SER A 82 -6.92 11.31 0.66
CA SER A 82 -7.85 10.82 -0.37
C SER A 82 -8.55 12.02 -1.01
N ILE A 83 -7.98 12.57 -2.09
CA ILE A 83 -8.67 13.49 -3.03
C ILE A 83 -9.66 12.65 -3.86
N ALA A 84 -10.64 12.05 -3.20
CA ALA A 84 -11.72 11.30 -3.84
C ALA A 84 -13.08 12.03 -3.80
N ASP A 85 -13.12 13.22 -3.18
CA ASP A 85 -14.38 13.90 -2.85
C ASP A 85 -14.50 15.31 -3.50
N TYR A 86 -13.77 15.58 -4.60
CA TYR A 86 -13.74 16.90 -5.25
C TYR A 86 -13.97 16.91 -6.77
N SER A 87 -14.57 15.87 -7.34
CA SER A 87 -15.00 15.91 -8.75
C SER A 87 -16.51 15.79 -8.84
N ASP A 88 -17.21 16.89 -8.54
CA ASP A 88 -18.61 17.07 -8.87
C ASP A 88 -18.78 18.53 -9.34
N THR A 89 -18.45 18.73 -10.62
CA THR A 89 -18.95 19.73 -11.57
C THR A 89 -18.04 19.65 -12.81
N GLN A 90 -18.36 18.75 -13.74
CA GLN A 90 -18.02 18.92 -15.14
C GLN A 90 -19.29 18.61 -15.92
N ASP A 91 -20.08 19.65 -16.15
CA ASP A 91 -21.04 19.66 -17.25
C ASP A 91 -20.25 19.55 -18.55
N GLY A 92 -20.71 18.63 -19.39
CA GLY A 92 -20.10 18.34 -20.68
C GLY A 92 -20.30 19.49 -21.64
N LEU A 93 -19.20 20.06 -22.11
CA LEU A 93 -19.17 20.78 -23.37
C LEU A 93 -18.67 19.81 -24.44
N GLY A 94 -19.64 19.21 -25.14
CA GLY A 94 -19.42 18.55 -26.42
C GLY A 94 -19.13 19.62 -27.47
N TYR A 95 -17.93 19.61 -28.03
CA TYR A 95 -17.61 20.32 -29.25
C TYR A 95 -17.99 19.43 -30.43
N SER A 96 -19.16 19.67 -31.01
CA SER A 96 -19.46 19.35 -32.41
C SER A 96 -19.64 20.68 -33.14
N GLY A 97 -18.89 20.88 -34.22
CA GLY A 97 -18.95 22.09 -35.01
C GLY A 97 -20.23 22.23 -35.83
N VAL A 98 -20.31 23.42 -36.44
CA VAL A 98 -21.24 23.90 -37.47
C VAL A 98 -22.48 24.65 -36.95
N GLY A 99 -22.61 25.91 -37.37
CA GLY A 99 -23.86 26.67 -37.42
C GLY A 99 -23.88 27.92 -36.56
N GLY A 100 -23.72 29.09 -37.19
CA GLY A 100 -23.76 30.38 -36.52
C GLY A 100 -25.16 30.80 -36.06
N ALA A 101 -25.19 31.50 -34.93
CA ALA A 101 -26.17 32.55 -34.66
C ALA A 101 -25.61 33.44 -33.53
N SER A 102 -25.61 34.75 -33.79
CA SER A 102 -25.19 35.79 -32.87
C SER A 102 -26.17 35.87 -31.70
N ILE A 103 -25.69 35.65 -30.47
CA ILE A 103 -26.37 36.06 -29.24
C ILE A 103 -25.33 36.83 -28.43
N THR A 104 -25.47 38.15 -28.49
CA THR A 104 -24.81 39.10 -27.61
C THR A 104 -25.55 39.18 -26.27
N ASP A 105 -24.78 39.54 -25.25
CA ASP A 105 -25.20 40.10 -23.96
C ASP A 105 -25.66 39.16 -22.83
N GLY A 106 -24.95 39.24 -21.70
CA GLY A 106 -25.57 38.95 -20.40
C GLY A 106 -24.73 38.42 -19.24
N LEU A 107 -23.43 38.12 -19.38
CA LEU A 107 -22.63 37.55 -18.27
C LEU A 107 -21.20 38.08 -18.21
N SER A 108 -21.04 39.34 -17.86
CA SER A 108 -19.74 39.97 -17.63
C SER A 108 -19.82 40.98 -16.48
N ASN A 109 -19.80 40.51 -15.23
CA ASN A 109 -19.23 41.26 -14.09
C ASN A 109 -19.48 40.54 -12.76
N THR A 110 -18.64 39.56 -12.41
CA THR A 110 -18.21 39.39 -11.02
C THR A 110 -16.91 38.57 -10.97
N ARG A 111 -15.86 39.20 -10.40
CA ARG A 111 -14.56 38.63 -9.97
C ARG A 111 -13.43 38.52 -11.01
N SER A 112 -12.97 39.68 -11.49
CA SER A 112 -11.66 39.87 -12.14
C SER A 112 -10.63 40.65 -11.29
N SER A 113 -10.78 40.67 -9.96
CA SER A 113 -9.94 41.51 -9.08
C SER A 113 -8.99 40.75 -8.14
N ALA A 114 -8.72 39.47 -8.41
CA ALA A 114 -7.69 38.70 -7.69
C ALA A 114 -6.68 38.01 -8.63
N SER A 115 -6.47 38.55 -9.83
CA SER A 115 -5.28 38.29 -10.63
C SER A 115 -4.06 38.92 -9.95
N SER A 116 -3.66 38.34 -8.83
CA SER A 116 -2.32 38.55 -8.29
C SER A 116 -1.35 38.14 -9.40
N ILE A 117 -0.74 39.16 -10.01
CA ILE A 117 0.15 39.07 -11.15
C ILE A 117 1.35 38.26 -10.69
N THR A 118 1.34 36.94 -10.90
CA THR A 118 2.60 36.18 -10.83
C THR A 118 3.52 36.79 -11.87
N PRO A 119 4.69 37.33 -11.46
CA PRO A 119 5.55 38.08 -12.37
C PRO A 119 5.97 37.20 -13.55
N MET A 120 6.17 37.82 -14.71
CA MET A 120 6.71 37.14 -15.88
C MET A 120 8.08 36.56 -15.53
N SER A 121 8.29 35.29 -15.85
CA SER A 121 9.52 34.59 -15.51
C SER A 121 10.56 34.78 -16.61
N GLU A 122 11.66 35.44 -16.28
CA GLU A 122 12.77 35.64 -17.23
C GLU A 122 13.68 34.41 -17.36
N SER A 123 13.60 33.47 -16.40
CA SER A 123 14.47 32.29 -16.33
C SER A 123 13.70 30.98 -16.15
N THR A 124 14.32 29.87 -16.54
CA THR A 124 13.77 28.51 -16.36
C THR A 124 13.52 28.19 -14.87
N THR A 125 14.41 28.66 -13.99
CA THR A 125 14.34 28.47 -12.54
C THR A 125 13.21 29.31 -11.93
N SER A 126 13.05 30.56 -12.34
CA SER A 126 11.95 31.42 -11.86
C SER A 126 10.60 30.89 -12.32
N LEU A 127 10.49 30.39 -13.56
CA LEU A 127 9.27 29.74 -14.06
C LEU A 127 8.90 28.54 -13.18
N HIS A 128 9.85 27.65 -12.90
CA HIS A 128 9.61 26.49 -12.06
C HIS A 128 9.21 26.87 -10.63
N ARG A 129 9.86 27.87 -10.01
CA ARG A 129 9.53 28.36 -8.67
C ARG A 129 8.14 28.99 -8.62
N ASN A 130 7.76 29.77 -9.64
CA ASN A 130 6.43 30.38 -9.72
C ASN A 130 5.34 29.33 -9.92
N LEU A 131 5.60 28.29 -10.74
CA LEU A 131 4.70 27.14 -10.85
C LEU A 131 4.53 26.41 -9.51
N LEU A 132 5.61 26.19 -8.75
CA LEU A 132 5.51 25.60 -7.42
C LEU A 132 4.66 26.47 -6.49
N ARG A 133 4.85 27.79 -6.49
CA ARG A 133 4.03 28.71 -5.70
C ARG A 133 2.54 28.60 -6.07
N LEU A 134 2.21 28.63 -7.37
CA LEU A 134 0.84 28.50 -7.85
C LEU A 134 0.19 27.16 -7.47
N LEU A 135 0.97 26.07 -7.44
CA LEU A 135 0.48 24.73 -7.11
C LEU A 135 0.44 24.42 -5.61
N HIS A 136 1.13 25.22 -4.78
CA HIS A 136 1.20 25.02 -3.34
C HIS A 136 0.53 26.13 -2.52
N ASP A 137 -0.13 27.09 -3.18
CA ASP A 137 -0.84 28.16 -2.51
C ASP A 137 -1.95 27.56 -1.61
N PRO A 138 -1.93 27.78 -0.28
CA PRO A 138 -2.95 27.26 0.62
C PRO A 138 -4.31 27.95 0.44
N ILE A 139 -4.35 29.13 -0.18
CA ILE A 139 -5.56 29.94 -0.34
C ILE A 139 -6.46 29.36 -1.44
N TYR A 140 -5.86 28.77 -2.48
CA TYR A 140 -6.58 28.26 -3.63
C TYR A 140 -6.29 26.77 -3.85
N PRO A 141 -7.31 25.91 -4.05
CA PRO A 141 -7.05 24.53 -4.42
C PRO A 141 -6.20 24.52 -5.72
N PRO A 142 -5.18 23.66 -5.84
CA PRO A 142 -4.23 23.71 -6.95
C PRO A 142 -4.97 23.56 -8.28
N GLN A 143 -5.10 24.66 -9.02
CA GLN A 143 -5.73 24.66 -10.33
C GLN A 143 -4.67 24.37 -11.38
N LEU A 144 -4.59 23.10 -11.80
CA LEU A 144 -3.70 22.68 -12.87
C LEU A 144 -3.91 23.50 -14.15
N SER A 145 -5.15 23.92 -14.44
CA SER A 145 -5.48 24.80 -15.58
C SER A 145 -4.75 26.14 -15.53
N VAL A 146 -4.73 26.82 -14.37
CA VAL A 146 -4.03 28.10 -14.18
C VAL A 146 -2.53 27.91 -14.33
N ALA A 147 -1.97 26.86 -13.71
CA ALA A 147 -0.55 26.54 -13.84
C ALA A 147 -0.15 26.23 -15.30
N LEU A 148 -1.01 25.54 -16.05
CA LEU A 148 -0.82 25.27 -17.48
C LEU A 148 -0.89 26.53 -18.32
N HIS A 149 -1.87 27.41 -18.07
CA HIS A 149 -1.99 28.68 -18.78
C HIS A 149 -0.78 29.57 -18.51
N TYR A 150 -0.36 29.68 -17.25
CA TYR A 150 0.86 30.38 -16.87
C TYR A 150 2.09 29.80 -17.57
N HIS A 151 2.28 28.48 -17.56
CA HIS A 151 3.39 27.83 -18.27
C HIS A 151 3.37 28.10 -19.79
N ASN A 152 2.19 28.04 -20.40
CA ASN A 152 2.00 28.27 -21.84
C ASN A 152 2.15 29.73 -22.27
N SER A 153 2.00 30.69 -21.35
CA SER A 153 2.26 32.11 -21.64
C SER A 153 3.75 32.44 -21.81
N HIS A 154 4.66 31.54 -21.38
CA HIS A 154 6.10 31.78 -21.46
C HIS A 154 6.70 31.26 -22.78
N PRO A 155 7.70 31.95 -23.36
CA PRO A 155 8.45 31.47 -24.52
C PRO A 155 9.04 30.07 -24.33
N ILE A 156 9.11 29.28 -25.42
CA ILE A 156 9.59 27.88 -25.41
C ILE A 156 10.98 27.76 -24.77
N ARG A 157 11.89 28.73 -25.02
CA ARG A 157 13.25 28.75 -24.47
C ARG A 157 13.33 28.75 -22.93
N ILE A 158 12.28 29.21 -22.25
CA ILE A 158 12.20 29.25 -20.77
C ILE A 158 11.56 27.96 -20.22
N ARG A 159 10.86 27.20 -21.06
CA ARG A 159 10.24 25.93 -20.67
C ARG A 159 11.31 24.85 -20.59
N SER A 160 11.41 24.20 -19.43
CA SER A 160 12.39 23.16 -19.17
C SER A 160 11.72 21.83 -18.86
N ALA A 161 12.45 20.72 -18.99
CA ALA A 161 11.99 19.40 -18.54
C ALA A 161 11.52 19.43 -17.08
N ARG A 162 12.16 20.22 -16.22
CA ARG A 162 11.78 20.39 -14.81
C ARG A 162 10.39 21.03 -14.64
N SER A 163 10.08 22.04 -15.45
CA SER A 163 8.74 22.66 -15.46
C SER A 163 7.66 21.70 -15.96
N TYR A 164 7.94 20.93 -17.02
CA TYR A 164 7.03 19.91 -17.55
C TYR A 164 6.81 18.76 -16.56
N ASN A 165 7.87 18.25 -15.94
CA ASN A 165 7.77 17.14 -14.98
C ASN A 165 6.89 17.52 -13.78
N LEU A 166 6.97 18.75 -13.30
CA LEU A 166 6.07 19.24 -12.24
C LEU A 166 4.60 19.20 -12.67
N LEU A 167 4.29 19.71 -13.86
CA LEU A 167 2.92 19.73 -14.39
C LEU A 167 2.41 18.31 -14.68
N LEU A 168 3.26 17.45 -15.25
CA LEU A 168 2.98 16.03 -15.49
C LEU A 168 2.68 15.29 -14.18
N GLU A 169 3.47 15.54 -13.14
CA GLU A 169 3.29 14.93 -11.83
C GLU A 169 1.94 15.32 -11.21
N VAL A 170 1.58 16.60 -11.25
CA VAL A 170 0.27 17.09 -10.79
C VAL A 170 -0.86 16.52 -11.65
N ALA A 171 -0.72 16.52 -12.98
CA ALA A 171 -1.71 15.97 -13.90
C ALA A 171 -1.97 14.48 -13.62
N ILE A 172 -0.92 13.68 -13.46
CA ILE A 172 -1.02 12.25 -13.18
C ILE A 172 -1.61 12.01 -11.77
N ARG A 173 -1.18 12.78 -10.77
CA ARG A 173 -1.68 12.69 -9.38
C ARG A 173 -3.18 12.96 -9.32
N SER A 174 -3.63 13.99 -10.03
CA SER A 174 -5.03 14.41 -10.12
C SER A 174 -5.82 13.67 -11.20
N THR A 175 -5.24 12.62 -11.79
CA THR A 175 -5.88 11.77 -12.81
C THR A 175 -6.31 12.47 -14.11
N TYR A 176 -5.73 13.63 -14.42
CA TYR A 176 -5.85 14.32 -15.71
C TYR A 176 -4.96 13.66 -16.78
N LEU A 177 -5.22 12.39 -17.10
CA LEU A 177 -4.34 11.56 -17.93
C LEU A 177 -4.24 12.07 -19.38
N SER A 178 -5.30 12.66 -19.92
CA SER A 178 -5.29 13.27 -21.26
C SER A 178 -4.35 14.47 -21.32
N THR A 179 -4.40 15.34 -20.31
CA THR A 179 -3.49 16.47 -20.15
C THR A 179 -2.04 16.01 -20.04
N ALA A 180 -1.77 14.95 -19.27
CA ALA A 180 -0.43 14.39 -19.17
C ALA A 180 0.09 13.87 -20.52
N ARG A 181 -0.76 13.19 -21.32
CA ARG A 181 -0.40 12.77 -22.69
C ARG A 181 -0.10 13.95 -23.59
N ARG A 182 -0.91 15.02 -23.52
CA ARG A 182 -0.67 16.26 -24.29
C ARG A 182 0.67 16.89 -23.91
N LEU A 183 0.98 17.01 -22.62
CA LEU A 183 2.27 17.53 -22.16
C LEU A 183 3.46 16.70 -22.66
N PHE A 184 3.37 15.36 -22.67
CA PHE A 184 4.40 14.51 -23.28
C PHE A 184 4.50 14.68 -24.81
N ALA A 185 3.39 14.96 -25.50
CA ALA A 185 3.41 15.27 -26.92
C ALA A 185 4.09 16.63 -27.18
N GLU A 186 3.73 17.67 -26.43
CA GLU A 186 4.35 19.00 -26.51
C GLU A 186 5.86 18.95 -26.26
N MET A 187 6.32 18.22 -25.24
CA MET A 187 7.76 18.05 -25.01
C MET A 187 8.48 17.46 -26.24
N ARG A 188 7.84 16.53 -26.96
CA ARG A 188 8.40 15.95 -28.20
C ARG A 188 8.36 16.95 -29.35
N THR A 189 7.26 17.67 -29.51
CA THR A 189 7.09 18.68 -30.57
C THR A 189 8.11 19.82 -30.44
N TYR A 190 8.42 20.25 -29.21
CA TYR A 190 9.35 21.35 -28.94
C TYR A 190 10.80 20.89 -28.67
N ASP A 191 11.14 19.63 -28.96
CA ASP A 191 12.47 19.02 -28.73
C ASP A 191 13.01 19.24 -27.28
N ILE A 192 12.12 19.22 -26.29
CA ILE A 192 12.48 19.37 -24.88
C ILE A 192 12.99 18.03 -24.37
N SER A 193 14.30 17.93 -24.19
CA SER A 193 14.97 16.72 -23.73
C SER A 193 14.45 16.24 -22.37
N GLY A 194 13.85 15.04 -22.34
CA GLY A 194 13.42 14.39 -21.11
C GLY A 194 14.59 13.91 -20.25
N ASN A 195 14.36 13.79 -18.94
CA ASN A 195 15.30 13.21 -17.98
C ASN A 195 14.73 11.93 -17.33
N ILE A 196 15.45 11.33 -16.36
CA ILE A 196 15.00 10.12 -15.64
C ILE A 196 13.63 10.34 -14.99
N GLU A 197 13.36 11.56 -14.50
CA GLU A 197 12.08 11.91 -13.91
C GLU A 197 10.95 11.92 -14.96
N THR A 198 11.21 12.42 -16.17
CA THR A 198 10.29 12.34 -17.31
C THR A 198 9.96 10.89 -17.65
N LEU A 199 10.97 10.02 -17.72
CA LEU A 199 10.79 8.58 -17.97
C LEU A 199 9.96 7.92 -16.86
N LYS A 200 10.27 8.22 -15.59
CA LYS A 200 9.51 7.74 -14.43
C LYS A 200 8.04 8.11 -14.53
N LEU A 201 7.73 9.37 -14.86
CA LEU A 201 6.36 9.85 -15.02
C LEU A 201 5.65 9.21 -16.24
N HIS A 202 6.37 8.95 -17.32
CA HIS A 202 5.81 8.31 -18.51
C HIS A 202 5.45 6.84 -18.24
N VAL A 203 6.35 6.09 -17.61
CA VAL A 203 6.08 4.73 -17.13
C VAL A 203 4.91 4.73 -16.15
N ARG A 204 4.88 5.67 -15.19
CA ARG A 204 3.76 5.84 -14.25
C ARG A 204 2.43 6.05 -14.98
N LEU A 205 2.39 6.92 -16.00
CA LEU A 205 1.20 7.15 -16.82
C LEU A 205 0.74 5.86 -17.51
N LEU A 206 1.64 5.14 -18.18
CA LEU A 206 1.33 3.91 -18.90
C LEU A 206 0.81 2.81 -17.96
N VAL A 207 1.41 2.65 -16.78
CA VAL A 207 0.95 1.70 -15.75
C VAL A 207 -0.46 2.07 -15.27
N LEU A 208 -0.72 3.36 -15.02
CA LEU A 208 -2.05 3.83 -14.58
C LEU A 208 -3.13 3.67 -15.67
N THR A 209 -2.76 3.79 -16.95
CA THR A 209 -3.68 3.56 -18.07
C THR A 209 -3.82 2.08 -18.44
N GLY A 210 -3.16 1.16 -17.71
CA GLY A 210 -3.23 -0.29 -17.96
C GLY A 210 -2.34 -0.79 -19.10
N HIS A 211 -1.46 0.04 -19.64
CA HIS A 211 -0.54 -0.30 -20.73
C HIS A 211 0.80 -0.80 -20.17
N TRP A 212 0.76 -1.82 -19.29
CA TRP A 212 1.94 -2.27 -18.55
C TRP A 212 3.07 -2.78 -19.46
N THR A 213 2.74 -3.51 -20.53
CA THR A 213 3.74 -4.02 -21.48
C THR A 213 4.51 -2.87 -22.17
N ALA A 214 3.81 -1.82 -22.58
CA ALA A 214 4.45 -0.63 -23.14
C ALA A 214 5.32 0.09 -22.09
N ALA A 215 4.87 0.14 -20.84
CA ALA A 215 5.64 0.71 -19.74
C ALA A 215 6.93 -0.07 -19.46
N TRP A 216 6.85 -1.40 -19.52
CA TRP A 216 7.98 -2.32 -19.38
C TRP A 216 8.99 -2.16 -20.51
N ASP A 217 8.51 -2.18 -21.75
CA ASP A 217 9.33 -1.97 -22.94
C ASP A 217 10.03 -0.62 -22.89
N MET A 218 9.34 0.44 -22.47
CA MET A 218 9.90 1.76 -22.30
C MET A 218 10.94 1.83 -21.17
N ALA A 219 10.77 1.07 -20.09
CA ALA A 219 11.73 1.01 -19.00
C ALA A 219 13.01 0.26 -19.37
N ILE A 220 12.92 -0.79 -20.21
CA ILE A 220 14.06 -1.59 -20.67
C ILE A 220 14.78 -0.95 -21.85
N ARG A 221 14.04 -0.38 -22.81
CA ARG A 221 14.62 0.32 -23.96
C ARG A 221 15.33 1.56 -23.40
N SER A 222 16.65 1.43 -23.23
CA SER A 222 17.49 2.44 -22.60
C SER A 222 17.10 3.86 -23.06
N PRO A 223 16.93 4.83 -22.14
CA PRO A 223 16.47 6.18 -22.48
C PRO A 223 17.36 6.87 -23.53
N SER A 224 18.59 6.39 -23.71
CA SER A 224 19.52 6.81 -24.75
C SER A 224 18.97 6.69 -26.17
N HIS A 225 18.04 5.76 -26.44
CA HIS A 225 17.52 5.54 -27.79
C HIS A 225 16.26 6.34 -28.12
N GLN A 226 15.46 6.72 -27.11
CA GLN A 226 14.18 7.38 -27.32
C GLN A 226 14.28 8.92 -27.23
N TYR A 227 15.38 9.44 -26.68
CA TYR A 227 15.71 10.86 -26.66
C TYR A 227 17.10 11.07 -27.30
N PRO A 228 17.20 11.05 -28.64
CA PRO A 228 18.47 10.99 -29.37
C PRO A 228 19.41 12.19 -29.14
N ARG A 229 18.98 13.23 -28.40
CA ARG A 229 19.78 14.41 -28.06
C ARG A 229 19.98 14.65 -26.56
N SER A 230 19.52 13.74 -25.69
CA SER A 230 19.66 13.97 -24.26
C SER A 230 21.14 13.94 -23.90
N ARG A 231 21.73 15.11 -23.60
CA ARG A 231 23.10 15.32 -23.11
C ARG A 231 23.29 14.73 -21.69
N LEU A 232 22.78 13.53 -21.45
CA LEU A 232 23.05 12.71 -20.27
C LEU A 232 24.49 12.15 -20.27
N ALA A 233 25.36 12.67 -21.13
CA ALA A 233 26.79 12.35 -21.21
C ALA A 233 27.56 12.60 -19.90
N GLY A 234 26.99 13.34 -18.94
CA GLY A 234 27.58 13.58 -17.61
C GLY A 234 27.27 12.52 -16.55
N LEU A 235 26.29 11.64 -16.77
CA LEU A 235 26.10 10.45 -15.93
C LEU A 235 26.97 9.36 -16.53
N GLY A 236 28.24 9.39 -16.13
CA GLY A 236 29.35 8.63 -16.71
C GLY A 236 28.93 7.27 -17.23
N SER A 237 29.17 7.06 -18.53
CA SER A 237 29.04 5.82 -19.31
C SER A 237 28.66 4.61 -18.44
N VAL A 238 27.38 4.52 -18.07
CA VAL A 238 26.84 3.33 -17.43
C VAL A 238 26.95 2.29 -18.51
N LYS A 239 28.03 1.51 -18.47
CA LYS A 239 28.35 0.41 -19.39
C LYS A 239 27.04 -0.23 -19.78
N ARG A 240 26.67 -0.20 -21.07
CA ARG A 240 25.38 -0.60 -21.69
C ARG A 240 24.75 -1.84 -21.04
N GLY A 241 24.27 -1.65 -19.82
CA GLY A 241 23.76 -2.67 -18.94
C GLY A 241 22.27 -2.54 -18.98
N LYS A 242 21.59 -3.67 -19.09
CA LYS A 242 20.13 -3.79 -19.16
C LYS A 242 19.44 -3.39 -17.83
N GLU A 243 20.10 -2.62 -16.97
CA GLU A 243 19.61 -2.28 -15.63
C GLU A 243 18.65 -1.09 -15.70
N ILE A 244 17.41 -1.33 -15.26
CA ILE A 244 16.39 -0.30 -15.18
C ILE A 244 16.71 0.61 -13.98
N PRO A 245 16.74 1.95 -14.14
CA PRO A 245 16.95 2.84 -13.00
C PRO A 245 15.92 2.59 -11.89
N LEU A 246 16.38 2.47 -10.64
CA LEU A 246 15.52 2.14 -9.51
C LEU A 246 14.23 2.99 -9.44
N PRO A 247 14.26 4.34 -9.58
CA PRO A 247 13.04 5.14 -9.53
C PRO A 247 12.00 4.75 -10.60
N VAL A 248 12.45 4.34 -11.79
CA VAL A 248 11.58 3.90 -12.90
C VAL A 248 11.04 2.49 -12.63
N TRP A 249 11.90 1.59 -12.16
CA TRP A 249 11.52 0.23 -11.79
C TRP A 249 10.43 0.21 -10.71
N LEU A 250 10.51 1.11 -9.72
CA LEU A 250 9.51 1.24 -8.66
C LEU A 250 8.12 1.66 -9.16
N GLU A 251 8.03 2.36 -10.30
CA GLU A 251 6.73 2.75 -10.88
C GLU A 251 5.97 1.57 -11.47
N LEU A 252 6.68 0.51 -11.89
CA LEU A 252 6.08 -0.70 -12.45
C LEU A 252 5.31 -1.54 -11.42
N PHE A 253 5.53 -1.30 -10.12
CA PHE A 253 4.77 -1.91 -9.01
C PHE A 253 3.46 -1.20 -8.72
N ARG A 254 3.20 -0.05 -9.33
CA ARG A 254 1.93 0.63 -9.11
C ARG A 254 0.80 -0.21 -9.69
N SER A 255 -0.23 -0.42 -8.89
CA SER A 255 -1.48 -0.97 -9.38
C SER A 255 -2.29 0.14 -10.05
N ARG A 256 -2.98 -0.18 -11.15
CA ARG A 256 -4.03 0.69 -11.72
C ARG A 256 -4.98 1.08 -10.58
N LYS A 257 -4.97 2.37 -10.19
CA LYS A 257 -5.85 2.86 -9.14
C LYS A 257 -7.27 2.57 -9.61
N ARG A 258 -7.99 1.71 -8.88
CA ARG A 258 -9.42 1.48 -9.13
C ARG A 258 -10.13 2.77 -8.75
N THR A 259 -10.21 3.70 -9.69
CA THR A 259 -11.02 4.91 -9.53
C THR A 259 -12.47 4.47 -9.32
N SER A 260 -13.23 5.26 -8.56
CA SER A 260 -14.67 5.03 -8.32
C SER A 260 -15.44 4.86 -9.63
N SER A 261 -14.99 5.49 -10.71
CA SER A 261 -15.53 5.31 -12.06
C SER A 261 -15.49 3.86 -12.55
N ASN A 262 -14.38 3.14 -12.34
CA ASN A 262 -14.31 1.72 -12.66
C ASN A 262 -15.21 0.88 -11.76
N ARG A 263 -15.52 1.34 -10.54
CA ARG A 263 -16.47 0.64 -9.66
C ARG A 263 -17.91 0.81 -10.14
N ARG A 264 -18.25 1.97 -10.72
CA ARG A 264 -19.55 2.22 -11.34
C ARG A 264 -19.71 1.46 -12.66
N GLN A 265 -18.68 1.44 -13.50
CA GLN A 265 -18.68 0.60 -14.70
C GLN A 265 -18.72 -0.89 -14.36
N ALA A 266 -17.95 -1.34 -13.36
CA ALA A 266 -18.02 -2.72 -12.90
C ALA A 266 -19.40 -3.05 -12.33
N SER A 267 -20.07 -2.16 -11.58
CA SER A 267 -21.43 -2.43 -11.11
C SER A 267 -22.47 -2.44 -12.24
N PHE A 268 -22.26 -1.68 -13.30
CA PHE A 268 -23.13 -1.70 -14.48
C PHE A 268 -22.89 -2.96 -15.33
N GLN A 269 -21.64 -3.42 -15.44
CA GLN A 269 -21.26 -4.65 -16.16
C GLN A 269 -21.55 -5.93 -15.35
N HIS A 270 -21.55 -5.87 -14.01
CA HIS A 270 -21.93 -6.99 -13.15
C HIS A 270 -23.40 -7.37 -13.26
N ALA A 271 -24.24 -6.51 -13.83
CA ALA A 271 -25.64 -6.84 -14.09
C ALA A 271 -25.82 -7.70 -15.35
N LEU A 272 -24.77 -7.98 -16.14
CA LEU A 272 -24.92 -8.53 -17.50
C LEU A 272 -24.06 -9.73 -17.90
N SER A 273 -23.14 -10.30 -17.10
CA SER A 273 -22.50 -11.58 -17.52
C SER A 273 -21.82 -12.41 -16.42
N GLU A 274 -22.01 -13.73 -16.52
CA GLU A 274 -21.34 -14.82 -15.80
C GLU A 274 -19.88 -15.02 -16.29
N ASP A 275 -19.50 -14.47 -17.45
CA ASP A 275 -18.15 -14.51 -18.05
C ASP A 275 -17.09 -13.70 -17.28
N LEU A 276 -17.47 -12.93 -16.27
CA LEU A 276 -16.54 -12.06 -15.54
C LEU A 276 -15.63 -12.81 -14.54
N ALA A 277 -16.01 -14.03 -14.15
CA ALA A 277 -15.18 -14.86 -13.28
C ALA A 277 -13.86 -15.24 -13.97
N ASP A 278 -13.91 -15.51 -15.27
CA ASP A 278 -12.74 -15.84 -16.09
C ASP A 278 -11.84 -14.61 -16.30
N SER A 279 -12.42 -13.43 -16.53
CA SER A 279 -11.65 -12.17 -16.62
C SER A 279 -10.90 -11.83 -15.32
N LEU A 280 -11.46 -12.19 -14.15
CA LEU A 280 -10.78 -12.00 -12.85
C LEU A 280 -9.66 -13.02 -12.61
N ALA A 281 -9.79 -14.25 -13.15
CA ALA A 281 -8.73 -15.24 -13.13
C ALA A 281 -7.54 -14.78 -13.99
N ASP A 282 -7.82 -14.25 -15.19
CA ASP A 282 -6.82 -13.68 -16.10
C ASP A 282 -6.07 -12.51 -15.48
N SER A 283 -6.76 -11.66 -14.71
CA SER A 283 -6.09 -10.54 -14.03
C SER A 283 -5.01 -11.01 -13.03
N LYS A 284 -5.22 -12.17 -12.36
CA LYS A 284 -4.25 -12.71 -11.40
C LYS A 284 -3.06 -13.34 -12.11
N THR A 285 -3.28 -14.08 -13.19
CA THR A 285 -2.21 -14.71 -13.98
C THR A 285 -1.34 -13.66 -14.67
N ILE A 286 -1.96 -12.60 -15.21
CA ILE A 286 -1.25 -11.45 -15.79
C ILE A 286 -0.40 -10.74 -14.71
N GLN A 287 -0.95 -10.47 -13.53
CA GLN A 287 -0.15 -9.85 -12.45
C GLN A 287 1.02 -10.73 -12.00
N ALA A 288 0.81 -12.05 -11.92
CA ALA A 288 1.87 -12.99 -11.58
C ALA A 288 2.99 -13.02 -12.62
N SER A 289 2.66 -13.03 -13.92
CA SER A 289 3.66 -13.03 -14.99
C SER A 289 4.43 -11.71 -15.06
N GLN A 290 3.74 -10.57 -14.91
CA GLN A 290 4.35 -9.24 -14.80
C GLN A 290 5.31 -9.15 -13.61
N PHE A 291 4.89 -9.67 -12.45
CA PHE A 291 5.72 -9.70 -11.26
C PHE A 291 6.97 -10.58 -11.45
N ARG A 292 6.83 -11.77 -12.04
CA ARG A 292 7.99 -12.62 -12.34
C ARG A 292 8.98 -11.89 -13.24
N LYS A 293 8.51 -11.22 -14.29
CA LYS A 293 9.36 -10.37 -15.15
C LYS A 293 10.07 -9.28 -14.34
N LEU A 294 9.36 -8.56 -13.48
CA LEU A 294 9.95 -7.54 -12.59
C LEU A 294 11.03 -8.11 -11.67
N MET A 295 10.79 -9.30 -11.10
CA MET A 295 11.72 -9.95 -10.20
C MET A 295 12.96 -10.49 -10.91
N THR A 296 12.88 -10.84 -12.19
CA THR A 296 14.06 -11.22 -12.98
C THR A 296 14.99 -10.06 -13.30
N THR A 297 14.51 -8.81 -13.20
CA THR A 297 15.29 -7.60 -13.50
C THR A 297 15.45 -6.67 -12.30
N VAL A 298 15.38 -7.21 -11.08
CA VAL A 298 15.56 -6.41 -9.87
C VAL A 298 16.93 -5.75 -9.93
N PRO A 299 17.01 -4.40 -9.89
CA PRO A 299 18.28 -3.71 -9.79
C PRO A 299 19.03 -4.22 -8.56
N LYS A 300 20.36 -4.39 -8.63
CA LYS A 300 21.15 -4.80 -7.47
C LYS A 300 21.04 -3.72 -6.39
N LEU A 301 20.16 -3.94 -5.42
CA LEU A 301 19.90 -2.97 -4.35
C LEU A 301 21.00 -3.07 -3.29
N THR A 302 21.78 -2.01 -3.14
CA THR A 302 22.62 -1.88 -1.94
C THR A 302 21.73 -1.70 -0.70
N PRO A 303 22.20 -2.03 0.52
CA PRO A 303 21.42 -1.80 1.74
C PRO A 303 20.96 -0.33 1.90
N LYS A 304 21.80 0.63 1.48
CA LYS A 304 21.47 2.06 1.50
C LYS A 304 20.35 2.44 0.52
N GLU A 305 20.29 1.78 -0.63
CA GLU A 305 19.21 1.98 -1.61
C GLU A 305 17.93 1.26 -1.22
N SER A 306 18.04 0.08 -0.61
CA SER A 306 16.91 -0.63 -0.01
C SER A 306 16.17 0.26 0.99
N ALA A 307 16.90 1.00 1.83
CA ALA A 307 16.33 1.97 2.75
C ALA A 307 15.62 3.15 2.07
N LYS A 308 15.87 3.42 0.78
CA LYS A 308 15.16 4.45 -0.01
C LYS A 308 13.90 3.90 -0.69
N VAL A 309 13.74 2.57 -0.76
CA VAL A 309 12.56 1.95 -1.37
C VAL A 309 11.30 2.29 -0.57
N PRO A 310 10.24 2.82 -1.21
CA PRO A 310 8.99 3.10 -0.52
C PRO A 310 8.37 1.82 0.06
N VAL A 311 7.92 1.85 1.32
CA VAL A 311 7.33 0.70 2.02
C VAL A 311 6.19 0.04 1.24
N ARG A 312 5.41 0.83 0.50
CA ARG A 312 4.34 0.32 -0.37
C ARG A 312 4.84 -0.67 -1.42
N VAL A 313 6.04 -0.47 -1.97
CA VAL A 313 6.61 -1.34 -2.99
C VAL A 313 6.99 -2.67 -2.32
N ILE A 314 7.67 -2.61 -1.18
CA ILE A 314 7.98 -3.80 -0.37
C ILE A 314 6.71 -4.57 -0.01
N TYR A 315 5.65 -3.87 0.38
CA TYR A 315 4.34 -4.47 0.62
C TYR A 315 3.81 -5.23 -0.62
N HIS A 316 3.85 -4.61 -1.80
CA HIS A 316 3.38 -5.25 -3.03
C HIS A 316 4.28 -6.43 -3.46
N MET A 317 5.59 -6.31 -3.30
CA MET A 317 6.55 -7.39 -3.56
C MET A 317 6.27 -8.58 -2.65
N ALA A 318 6.25 -8.36 -1.34
CA ALA A 318 5.97 -9.40 -0.35
C ALA A 318 4.59 -10.04 -0.57
N MET A 319 3.55 -9.22 -0.82
CA MET A 319 2.20 -9.73 -1.09
C MET A 319 2.17 -10.64 -2.32
N THR A 320 2.87 -10.27 -3.39
CA THR A 320 2.86 -11.07 -4.63
C THR A 320 3.66 -12.35 -4.46
N MET A 321 4.84 -12.30 -3.83
CA MET A 321 5.61 -13.49 -3.50
C MET A 321 4.85 -14.47 -2.59
N LEU A 322 4.18 -13.95 -1.56
CA LEU A 322 3.36 -14.76 -0.66
C LEU A 322 2.21 -15.44 -1.41
N ARG A 323 1.59 -14.78 -2.38
CA ARG A 323 0.56 -15.37 -3.26
C ARG A 323 1.12 -16.44 -4.19
N LEU A 324 2.37 -16.30 -4.62
CA LEU A 324 3.08 -17.28 -5.45
C LEU A 324 3.68 -18.43 -4.65
N GLY A 325 3.48 -18.48 -3.32
CA GLY A 325 4.06 -19.51 -2.46
C GLY A 325 5.55 -19.31 -2.13
N GLN A 326 6.17 -18.23 -2.61
CA GLN A 326 7.58 -17.90 -2.38
C GLN A 326 7.79 -17.21 -1.03
N ARG A 327 7.37 -17.88 0.07
CA ARG A 327 7.40 -17.29 1.42
C ARG A 327 8.81 -16.98 1.92
N GLY A 328 9.80 -17.83 1.58
CA GLY A 328 11.20 -17.63 1.95
C GLY A 328 11.78 -16.34 1.37
N SER A 329 11.69 -16.17 0.05
CA SER A 329 12.16 -14.96 -0.64
C SER A 329 11.41 -13.70 -0.20
N ALA A 330 10.09 -13.81 0.03
CA ALA A 330 9.31 -12.69 0.57
C ALA A 330 9.87 -12.24 1.92
N ARG A 331 10.18 -13.21 2.79
CA ARG A 331 10.71 -12.95 4.13
C ARG A 331 12.08 -12.33 4.05
N GLU A 332 12.98 -12.86 3.24
CA GLU A 332 14.35 -12.36 3.07
C GLU A 332 14.37 -10.88 2.62
N ILE A 333 13.55 -10.52 1.64
CA ILE A 333 13.44 -9.13 1.17
C ILE A 333 12.92 -8.21 2.27
N VAL A 334 11.90 -8.64 2.99
CA VAL A 334 11.31 -7.83 4.06
C VAL A 334 12.27 -7.69 5.24
N ASP A 335 12.96 -8.76 5.62
CA ASP A 335 13.96 -8.76 6.68
C ASP A 335 15.12 -7.81 6.35
N THR A 336 15.68 -7.94 5.13
CA THR A 336 16.72 -7.04 4.61
C THR A 336 16.25 -5.59 4.60
N TYR A 337 15.02 -5.35 4.16
CA TYR A 337 14.44 -4.01 4.17
C TYR A 337 14.32 -3.46 5.58
N LEU A 338 13.71 -4.20 6.52
CA LEU A 338 13.49 -3.76 7.90
C LEU A 338 14.81 -3.48 8.63
N ARG A 339 15.85 -4.30 8.42
CA ARG A 339 17.19 -4.07 8.98
C ARG A 339 17.91 -2.87 8.38
N SER A 340 17.59 -2.50 7.14
CA SER A 340 18.18 -1.33 6.48
C SER A 340 17.58 0.01 6.93
N LEU A 341 16.45 0.00 7.66
CA LEU A 341 15.77 1.21 8.10
C LEU A 341 16.53 1.89 9.24
N SER A 342 16.59 3.22 9.19
CA SER A 342 17.12 4.02 10.30
C SER A 342 16.20 3.92 11.53
N PRO A 343 16.76 3.83 12.76
CA PRO A 343 15.96 3.80 13.98
C PRO A 343 15.09 5.06 14.17
N ASN A 344 15.50 6.17 13.56
CA ASN A 344 14.83 7.47 13.64
C ASN A 344 13.78 7.67 12.53
N ALA A 345 13.36 6.61 11.84
CA ALA A 345 12.31 6.73 10.83
C ALA A 345 10.99 7.25 11.44
N PRO A 346 10.21 8.05 10.68
CA PRO A 346 8.97 8.64 11.20
C PRO A 346 7.94 7.56 11.53
N TYR A 347 7.10 7.80 12.55
CA TYR A 347 6.06 6.86 13.00
C TYR A 347 5.15 6.36 11.87
N ARG A 348 4.81 7.22 10.90
CA ARG A 348 4.02 6.84 9.71
C ARG A 348 4.67 5.72 8.90
N ARG A 349 6.00 5.74 8.77
CA ARG A 349 6.77 4.73 8.05
C ARG A 349 6.80 3.40 8.80
N TRP A 350 6.99 3.43 10.12
CA TRP A 350 6.90 2.22 10.96
C TRP A 350 5.52 1.57 10.90
N ARG A 351 4.46 2.38 10.92
CA ARG A 351 3.09 1.89 10.75
C ARG A 351 2.90 1.18 9.40
N ALA A 352 3.42 1.73 8.32
CA ALA A 352 3.37 1.09 7.01
C ALA A 352 4.21 -0.20 6.97
N CYS A 353 5.35 -0.26 7.67
CA CYS A 353 6.15 -1.47 7.79
C CYS A 353 5.39 -2.57 8.53
N LEU A 354 4.60 -2.20 9.54
CA LEU A 354 3.75 -3.13 10.26
C LEU A 354 2.67 -3.75 9.35
N ASP A 355 2.15 -3.02 8.37
CA ASP A 355 1.23 -3.57 7.38
C ASP A 355 1.91 -4.67 6.52
N VAL A 356 3.22 -4.57 6.28
CA VAL A 356 4.01 -5.64 5.63
C VAL A 356 4.10 -6.85 6.54
N VAL A 357 4.36 -6.67 7.84
CA VAL A 357 4.35 -7.79 8.82
C VAL A 357 2.98 -8.47 8.87
N HIS A 358 1.89 -7.70 8.80
CA HIS A 358 0.52 -8.23 8.75
C HIS A 358 0.27 -9.13 7.54
N LEU A 359 0.97 -8.94 6.42
CA LEU A 359 0.87 -9.84 5.28
C LEU A 359 1.31 -11.26 5.65
N PHE A 360 2.41 -11.42 6.37
CA PHE A 360 2.92 -12.75 6.74
C PHE A 360 1.98 -13.52 7.65
N VAL A 361 1.25 -12.81 8.52
CA VAL A 361 0.20 -13.38 9.37
C VAL A 361 -1.00 -13.79 8.53
N ARG A 362 -1.44 -12.93 7.59
CA ARG A 362 -2.59 -13.20 6.72
C ARG A 362 -2.34 -14.37 5.76
N PHE A 363 -1.17 -14.41 5.14
CA PHE A 363 -0.73 -15.44 4.21
C PHE A 363 0.03 -16.58 4.91
N THR A 364 -0.27 -16.84 6.18
CA THR A 364 0.20 -18.07 6.83
C THR A 364 -0.40 -19.27 6.08
N PRO A 365 0.39 -20.34 5.81
CA PRO A 365 -0.08 -21.53 5.11
C PRO A 365 -1.42 -22.08 5.64
N THR A 366 -2.09 -22.87 4.81
CA THR A 366 -3.44 -23.43 5.05
C THR A 366 -3.50 -24.50 6.13
N SER A 367 -2.43 -24.67 6.92
CA SER A 367 -2.47 -25.45 8.15
C SER A 367 -3.72 -25.06 8.96
N ARG A 368 -4.42 -26.03 9.55
CA ARG A 368 -5.61 -25.76 10.35
C ARG A 368 -5.26 -25.82 11.82
N GLY A 369 -6.03 -25.09 12.64
CA GLY A 369 -5.92 -25.15 14.10
C GLY A 369 -4.66 -24.52 14.67
N LEU A 370 -4.10 -25.16 15.70
CA LEU A 370 -3.04 -24.60 16.55
C LEU A 370 -1.70 -24.44 15.82
N LYS A 371 -1.35 -25.38 14.93
CA LYS A 371 -0.12 -25.30 14.10
C LYS A 371 -0.05 -23.98 13.32
N ARG A 372 -1.15 -23.61 12.65
CA ARG A 372 -1.25 -22.33 11.93
C ARG A 372 -1.05 -21.13 12.84
N HIS A 373 -1.59 -21.18 14.05
CA HIS A 373 -1.43 -20.10 15.01
C HIS A 373 0.03 -19.94 15.42
N HIS A 374 0.73 -21.03 15.74
CA HIS A 374 2.15 -20.97 16.07
C HIS A 374 2.99 -20.47 14.90
N GLU A 375 2.77 -20.96 13.69
CA GLU A 375 3.47 -20.49 12.48
C GLU A 375 3.26 -18.98 12.24
N ALA A 376 2.02 -18.50 12.40
CA ALA A 376 1.68 -17.10 12.25
C ALA A 376 2.31 -16.22 13.35
N LEU A 377 2.25 -16.70 14.60
CA LEU A 377 2.81 -16.01 15.75
C LEU A 377 4.34 -15.91 15.66
N GLN A 378 5.01 -17.02 15.34
CA GLN A 378 6.44 -17.10 15.15
C GLN A 378 6.88 -16.14 14.04
N SER A 379 6.26 -16.21 12.85
CA SER A 379 6.60 -15.33 11.72
C SER A 379 6.41 -13.85 12.09
N CYS A 380 5.36 -13.53 12.85
CA CYS A 380 5.11 -12.17 13.31
C CYS A 380 6.18 -11.72 14.32
N GLN A 381 6.54 -12.56 15.28
CA GLN A 381 7.52 -12.24 16.31
C GLN A 381 8.92 -12.04 15.71
N GLU A 382 9.32 -12.92 14.80
CA GLU A 382 10.63 -12.84 14.13
C GLU A 382 10.75 -11.52 13.36
N LEU A 383 9.73 -11.11 12.61
CA LEU A 383 9.72 -9.83 11.88
C LEU A 383 9.64 -8.60 12.80
N LEU A 384 8.89 -8.68 13.91
CA LEU A 384 8.85 -7.59 14.90
C LEU A 384 10.19 -7.44 15.64
N ASN A 385 10.92 -8.53 15.83
CA ASN A 385 12.23 -8.52 16.48
C ASN A 385 13.34 -8.00 15.56
N CYS A 386 13.11 -7.83 14.25
CA CYS A 386 14.09 -7.24 13.34
C CYS A 386 14.45 -5.79 13.69
N HIS A 387 13.56 -5.06 14.38
CA HIS A 387 13.79 -3.67 14.74
C HIS A 387 13.03 -3.26 16.00
N SER A 388 13.69 -2.60 16.96
CA SER A 388 13.11 -2.23 18.26
C SER A 388 11.93 -1.25 18.16
N SER A 389 11.94 -0.34 17.18
CA SER A 389 10.83 0.60 16.92
C SER A 389 9.56 -0.05 16.35
N LEU A 390 9.60 -1.33 15.94
CA LEU A 390 8.41 -2.05 15.48
C LEU A 390 7.62 -2.58 16.68
N CYS A 391 6.57 -1.84 17.05
CA CYS A 391 5.64 -2.27 18.09
C CYS A 391 4.42 -2.96 17.49
N ALA A 392 3.99 -4.06 18.11
CA ALA A 392 2.70 -4.65 17.77
C ALA A 392 1.57 -3.65 18.05
N THR A 393 0.54 -3.65 17.20
CA THR A 393 -0.67 -2.84 17.40
C THR A 393 -1.87 -3.73 17.65
N SER A 394 -3.00 -3.12 17.99
CA SER A 394 -4.27 -3.86 18.10
C SER A 394 -4.66 -4.60 16.83
N THR A 395 -4.24 -4.10 15.65
CA THR A 395 -4.46 -4.78 14.37
C THR A 395 -3.62 -6.06 14.28
N THR A 396 -2.36 -6.03 14.72
CA THR A 396 -1.49 -7.22 14.79
C THR A 396 -2.14 -8.30 15.65
N LEU A 397 -2.52 -7.94 16.88
CA LEU A 397 -3.16 -8.86 17.82
C LEU A 397 -4.49 -9.38 17.28
N HIS A 398 -5.31 -8.51 16.67
CA HIS A 398 -6.57 -8.91 16.06
C HIS A 398 -6.40 -9.95 14.94
N LEU A 399 -5.36 -9.81 14.11
CA LEU A 399 -5.04 -10.76 13.04
C LEU A 399 -4.62 -12.11 13.63
N LEU A 400 -3.73 -12.12 14.63
CA LEU A 400 -3.29 -13.33 15.32
C LEU A 400 -4.44 -14.05 16.03
N LEU A 401 -5.32 -13.31 16.71
CA LEU A 401 -6.55 -13.89 17.27
C LEU A 401 -7.41 -14.56 16.19
N GLY A 402 -7.38 -14.05 14.95
CA GLY A 402 -8.11 -14.67 13.83
C GLY A 402 -7.68 -16.10 13.52
N THR A 403 -6.43 -16.46 13.76
CA THR A 403 -5.94 -17.82 13.52
C THR A 403 -6.42 -18.80 14.60
N LEU A 404 -6.83 -18.33 15.78
CA LEU A 404 -7.33 -19.15 16.89
C LEU A 404 -8.80 -19.57 16.77
N HIS A 405 -9.58 -19.01 15.84
CA HIS A 405 -11.04 -19.19 15.86
C HIS A 405 -11.56 -20.65 15.81
N ARG A 406 -10.73 -21.59 15.30
CA ARG A 406 -11.06 -23.02 15.19
C ARG A 406 -10.48 -23.88 16.31
N THR A 407 -9.70 -23.32 17.23
CA THR A 407 -9.14 -24.11 18.35
C THR A 407 -10.19 -24.33 19.43
N LEU A 408 -10.08 -25.44 20.17
CA LEU A 408 -11.00 -25.79 21.27
C LEU A 408 -10.95 -24.72 22.38
N HIS A 409 -9.76 -24.33 22.81
CA HIS A 409 -9.54 -23.34 23.87
C HIS A 409 -9.24 -21.93 23.34
N CYS A 410 -9.99 -21.49 22.33
CA CYS A 410 -9.72 -20.21 21.65
C CYS A 410 -9.88 -18.98 22.57
N GLY A 411 -10.72 -19.05 23.61
CA GLY A 411 -10.94 -17.96 24.55
C GLY A 411 -9.78 -17.82 25.53
N THR A 412 -9.44 -18.93 26.20
CA THR A 412 -8.33 -19.00 27.14
C THR A 412 -7.00 -18.67 26.47
N ALA A 413 -6.72 -19.27 25.30
CA ALA A 413 -5.51 -18.97 24.53
C ALA A 413 -5.47 -17.50 24.04
N GLY A 414 -6.61 -16.97 23.57
CA GLY A 414 -6.70 -15.59 23.13
C GLY A 414 -6.48 -14.58 24.25
N TYR A 415 -6.98 -14.86 25.45
CA TYR A 415 -6.75 -14.01 26.63
C TYR A 415 -5.29 -14.06 27.10
N LYS A 416 -4.68 -15.26 27.18
CA LYS A 416 -3.24 -15.39 27.48
C LYS A 416 -2.38 -14.60 26.49
N LEU A 417 -2.71 -14.67 25.20
CA LEU A 417 -2.04 -13.90 24.15
C LEU A 417 -2.20 -12.39 24.35
N LEU A 418 -3.39 -11.90 24.72
CA LEU A 418 -3.61 -10.50 25.06
C LEU A 418 -2.74 -10.06 26.22
N CYS A 419 -2.68 -10.84 27.31
CA CYS A 419 -1.87 -10.51 28.48
C CYS A 419 -0.38 -10.41 28.12
N ALA A 420 0.14 -11.36 27.34
CA ALA A 420 1.52 -11.34 26.85
C ALA A 420 1.81 -10.13 25.94
N PHE A 421 0.85 -9.74 25.10
CA PHE A 421 1.01 -8.56 24.24
C PHE A 421 0.96 -7.26 25.06
N LYS A 422 0.08 -7.19 26.07
CA LYS A 422 -0.02 -6.02 26.97
C LYS A 422 1.23 -5.85 27.83
N SER A 423 1.80 -6.94 28.34
CA SER A 423 3.04 -6.85 29.12
C SER A 423 4.22 -6.38 28.28
N LYS A 424 4.31 -6.81 27.02
CA LYS A 424 5.44 -6.45 26.13
C LYS A 424 5.31 -5.06 25.49
N TRP A 425 4.14 -4.68 25.00
CA TRP A 425 3.95 -3.44 24.21
C TRP A 425 2.99 -2.42 24.84
N GLY A 426 2.47 -2.71 26.03
CA GLY A 426 1.57 -1.83 26.77
C GLY A 426 0.09 -1.95 26.36
N PRO A 427 -0.80 -1.15 27.00
CA PRO A 427 -2.25 -1.29 26.86
C PRO A 427 -2.80 -0.92 25.48
N ARG A 428 -2.03 -0.20 24.65
CA ARG A 428 -2.46 0.26 23.31
C ARG A 428 -2.68 -0.88 22.31
N VAL A 429 -2.18 -2.09 22.60
CA VAL A 429 -2.47 -3.30 21.80
C VAL A 429 -3.91 -3.78 21.97
N GLU A 430 -4.59 -3.34 23.02
CA GLU A 430 -5.96 -3.70 23.30
C GLU A 430 -6.91 -2.63 22.73
N ASP A 431 -7.63 -2.98 21.67
CA ASP A 431 -8.73 -2.16 21.19
C ASP A 431 -10.09 -2.82 21.42
N ARG A 432 -11.13 -2.08 21.10
CA ARG A 432 -12.53 -2.52 21.16
C ARG A 432 -12.81 -3.81 20.36
N ARG A 433 -12.11 -4.02 19.23
CA ARG A 433 -12.31 -5.18 18.35
C ARG A 433 -11.62 -6.41 18.91
N VAL A 434 -10.45 -6.23 19.51
CA VAL A 434 -9.69 -7.26 20.23
C VAL A 434 -10.52 -7.78 21.41
N ARG A 435 -11.00 -6.88 22.28
CA ARG A 435 -11.87 -7.23 23.42
C ARG A 435 -13.09 -8.03 23.01
N ARG A 436 -13.83 -7.54 22.00
CA ARG A 436 -15.01 -8.25 21.49
C ARG A 436 -14.67 -9.65 21.00
N LYS A 437 -13.54 -9.79 20.28
CA LYS A 437 -13.12 -11.06 19.70
C LYS A 437 -12.74 -12.07 20.77
N ILE A 438 -12.02 -11.65 21.80
CA ILE A 438 -11.67 -12.48 22.96
C ILE A 438 -12.94 -12.88 23.72
N ALA A 439 -13.83 -11.94 24.02
CA ALA A 439 -15.11 -12.23 24.66
C ALA A 439 -15.96 -13.22 23.83
N SER A 440 -15.97 -13.08 22.50
CA SER A 440 -16.68 -14.02 21.62
C SER A 440 -16.07 -15.42 21.67
N TYR A 441 -14.75 -15.54 21.78
CA TYR A 441 -14.06 -16.82 21.91
C TYR A 441 -14.25 -17.45 23.28
N ALA A 442 -14.18 -16.67 24.35
CA ALA A 442 -14.46 -17.13 25.71
C ALA A 442 -15.91 -17.61 25.87
N LEU A 443 -16.88 -16.92 25.27
CA LEU A 443 -18.28 -17.35 25.25
C LEU A 443 -18.48 -18.69 24.53
N LYS A 444 -17.73 -18.90 23.44
CA LYS A 444 -17.71 -20.18 22.69
C LYS A 444 -17.15 -21.31 23.56
N GLU A 445 -16.13 -21.03 24.36
CA GLU A 445 -15.50 -21.99 25.29
C GLU A 445 -16.30 -22.21 26.59
N GLY A 446 -17.29 -21.35 26.90
CA GLY A 446 -18.04 -21.39 28.16
C GLY A 446 -17.35 -20.68 29.33
N ARG A 447 -16.26 -19.94 29.08
CA ARG A 447 -15.50 -19.16 30.07
C ARG A 447 -16.15 -17.80 30.34
N LEU A 448 -17.21 -17.78 31.15
CA LEU A 448 -17.98 -16.57 31.47
C LEU A 448 -17.19 -15.53 32.28
N ASP A 449 -16.17 -15.98 33.02
CA ASP A 449 -15.21 -15.14 33.73
C ASP A 449 -14.48 -14.16 32.80
N ILE A 450 -13.91 -14.68 31.70
CA ILE A 450 -13.19 -13.86 30.71
C ILE A 450 -14.18 -12.97 29.95
N VAL A 451 -15.39 -13.46 29.67
CA VAL A 451 -16.45 -12.66 29.02
C VAL A 451 -16.80 -11.43 29.86
N LYS A 452 -17.06 -11.61 31.15
CA LYS A 452 -17.39 -10.52 32.08
C LYS A 452 -16.25 -9.49 32.15
N LEU A 453 -15.01 -9.97 32.32
CA LEU A 453 -13.82 -9.11 32.34
C LEU A 453 -13.70 -8.24 31.08
N MET A 454 -13.88 -8.82 29.89
CA MET A 454 -13.82 -8.08 28.62
C MET A 454 -14.98 -7.09 28.43
N ILE A 455 -16.18 -7.41 28.93
CA ILE A 455 -17.35 -6.52 28.91
C ILE A 455 -17.11 -5.32 29.84
N ASP A 456 -16.61 -5.56 31.04
CA ASP A 456 -16.37 -4.50 32.02
C ASP A 456 -15.22 -3.58 31.56
N ALA A 457 -14.17 -4.15 30.96
CA ALA A 457 -13.12 -3.37 30.30
C ALA A 457 -13.68 -2.48 29.16
N GLU A 458 -14.62 -3.00 28.34
CA GLU A 458 -15.33 -2.24 27.30
C GLU A 458 -16.18 -1.09 27.87
N LYS A 459 -16.92 -1.34 28.95
CA LYS A 459 -17.66 -0.27 29.63
C LYS A 459 -16.71 0.81 30.15
N GLY A 460 -15.64 0.43 30.84
CA GLY A 460 -14.62 1.34 31.35
C GLY A 460 -14.05 2.25 30.25
N SER A 461 -13.59 1.67 29.14
CA SER A 461 -13.05 2.49 28.03
C SER A 461 -14.07 3.42 27.37
N ARG A 462 -15.36 3.09 27.39
CA ARG A 462 -16.40 3.98 26.87
C ARG A 462 -16.60 5.19 27.77
N VAL A 463 -16.58 4.98 29.09
CA VAL A 463 -16.66 6.06 30.08
C VAL A 463 -15.44 6.97 29.93
N GLU A 464 -14.23 6.40 29.90
CA GLU A 464 -12.99 7.16 29.69
C GLU A 464 -13.02 7.97 28.39
N TYR A 465 -13.46 7.37 27.28
CA TYR A 465 -13.57 8.06 26.00
C TYR A 465 -14.62 9.18 26.02
N GLY A 466 -15.74 8.95 26.71
CA GLY A 466 -16.79 9.95 26.91
C GLY A 466 -16.26 11.15 27.68
N VAL A 467 -15.63 10.91 28.83
CA VAL A 467 -15.00 11.95 29.66
C VAL A 467 -13.95 12.72 28.88
N TRP A 468 -13.04 12.03 28.18
CA TRP A 468 -12.02 12.68 27.36
C TRP A 468 -12.63 13.56 26.27
N HIS A 469 -13.70 13.11 25.63
CA HIS A 469 -14.41 13.90 24.62
C HIS A 469 -15.05 15.15 25.23
N THR A 470 -15.76 15.01 26.34
CA THR A 470 -16.38 16.13 27.06
C THR A 470 -15.35 17.14 27.54
N GLN A 471 -14.20 16.67 28.05
CA GLN A 471 -13.08 17.55 28.44
C GLN A 471 -12.49 18.30 27.24
N THR A 472 -12.26 17.60 26.12
CA THR A 472 -11.71 18.22 24.91
C THR A 472 -12.65 19.28 24.33
N GLU A 473 -13.96 19.04 24.44
CA GLU A 473 -15.01 19.99 24.05
C GLU A 473 -15.07 21.20 24.98
N ALA A 474 -15.03 20.98 26.30
CA ALA A 474 -15.02 22.04 27.30
C ALA A 474 -13.78 22.94 27.21
N LEU A 475 -12.61 22.38 26.89
CA LEU A 475 -11.35 23.13 26.74
C LEU A 475 -11.23 23.92 25.43
N GLY A 476 -12.27 23.95 24.58
CA GLY A 476 -12.23 24.62 23.27
C GLY A 476 -11.18 24.04 22.31
N SER A 477 -10.54 22.94 22.70
CA SER A 477 -9.49 22.22 21.95
C SER A 477 -10.09 21.29 20.90
N SER A 478 -11.41 21.28 20.77
CA SER A 478 -12.08 20.81 19.58
C SER A 478 -11.64 21.74 18.45
N SER A 479 -10.50 21.39 17.84
CA SER A 479 -10.05 21.91 16.56
C SER A 479 -11.31 22.00 15.74
N ARG A 480 -11.77 23.23 15.50
CA ARG A 480 -12.93 23.53 14.65
C ARG A 480 -12.53 23.13 13.24
N VAL A 481 -12.29 21.83 13.01
CA VAL A 481 -12.35 21.22 11.69
C VAL A 481 -13.73 21.63 11.27
N PRO A 482 -13.86 22.53 10.28
CA PRO A 482 -15.15 23.05 9.88
C PRO A 482 -16.03 21.84 9.69
N THR A 483 -17.06 21.70 10.51
CA THR A 483 -18.14 20.76 10.28
C THR A 483 -18.91 21.31 9.08
N ARG A 484 -18.24 21.40 7.92
CA ARG A 484 -18.90 21.18 6.64
C ARG A 484 -19.77 19.98 6.91
N ARG A 485 -21.06 20.10 6.55
CA ARG A 485 -22.10 19.08 6.68
C ARG A 485 -21.76 17.81 5.87
N TYR A 486 -20.57 17.26 6.10
CA TYR A 486 -20.14 15.96 5.66
C TYR A 486 -21.14 15.01 6.27
N ARG A 487 -21.96 14.44 5.39
CA ARG A 487 -23.05 13.52 5.71
C ARG A 487 -22.63 12.64 6.90
N ARG A 488 -23.21 12.91 8.07
CA ARG A 488 -23.05 12.14 9.32
C ARG A 488 -23.10 10.62 9.07
N ARG A 489 -23.78 10.18 8.00
CA ARG A 489 -23.85 8.80 7.53
C ARG A 489 -22.50 8.10 7.37
N VAL A 490 -21.42 8.74 6.93
CA VAL A 490 -20.15 8.03 6.62
C VAL A 490 -19.31 7.73 7.86
N LEU A 491 -19.16 8.69 8.78
CA LEU A 491 -18.43 8.48 10.04
C LEU A 491 -19.21 7.60 11.03
N LEU A 492 -20.55 7.66 10.98
CA LEU A 492 -21.42 6.76 11.76
C LEU A 492 -21.46 5.33 11.19
N ALA A 493 -21.27 5.14 9.88
CA ALA A 493 -21.34 3.81 9.26
C ALA A 493 -20.28 2.82 9.78
N GLY A 494 -19.14 3.31 10.28
CA GLY A 494 -18.10 2.48 10.90
C GLY A 494 -18.37 2.19 12.38
N ARG A 495 -18.63 3.23 13.18
CA ARG A 495 -18.88 3.10 14.64
C ARG A 495 -20.12 2.27 14.94
N GLY A 496 -21.20 2.45 14.16
CA GLY A 496 -22.44 1.69 14.34
C GLY A 496 -22.25 0.18 14.13
N LYS A 497 -21.37 -0.23 13.22
CA LYS A 497 -21.12 -1.66 12.93
C LYS A 497 -20.50 -2.38 14.11
N GLU A 498 -19.50 -1.80 14.76
CA GLU A 498 -18.85 -2.46 15.90
C GLU A 498 -19.76 -2.42 17.14
N GLU A 499 -20.54 -1.35 17.32
CA GLU A 499 -21.58 -1.26 18.35
C GLU A 499 -22.66 -2.33 18.19
N ALA A 500 -23.17 -2.52 16.97
CA ALA A 500 -24.15 -3.57 16.69
C ALA A 500 -23.60 -4.97 17.02
N LYS A 501 -22.31 -5.24 16.72
CA LYS A 501 -21.67 -6.52 17.07
C LYS A 501 -21.53 -6.70 18.57
N TRP A 502 -21.21 -5.64 19.31
CA TRP A 502 -21.17 -5.69 20.78
C TRP A 502 -22.55 -5.94 21.38
N ARG A 503 -23.59 -5.23 20.92
CA ARG A 503 -24.98 -5.49 21.35
C ARG A 503 -25.41 -6.93 21.09
N LYS A 504 -25.08 -7.46 19.90
CA LYS A 504 -25.34 -8.87 19.56
C LYS A 504 -24.58 -9.84 20.48
N LEU A 505 -23.33 -9.53 20.84
CA LEU A 505 -22.57 -10.34 21.78
C LEU A 505 -23.21 -10.32 23.18
N ILE A 506 -23.54 -9.14 23.71
CA ILE A 506 -24.18 -8.99 25.03
C ILE A 506 -25.51 -9.74 25.09
N SER A 507 -26.35 -9.63 24.05
CA SER A 507 -27.60 -10.39 23.97
C SER A 507 -27.37 -11.90 24.02
N LYS A 508 -26.31 -12.42 23.38
CA LYS A 508 -25.95 -13.85 23.48
C LYS A 508 -25.48 -14.26 24.87
N VAL A 509 -24.79 -13.36 25.59
CA VAL A 509 -24.34 -13.61 26.96
C VAL A 509 -25.54 -13.70 27.89
N ARG A 510 -26.49 -12.74 27.82
CA ARG A 510 -27.73 -12.75 28.61
C ARG A 510 -28.54 -14.02 28.43
N LYS A 511 -28.79 -14.40 27.16
CA LYS A 511 -29.46 -15.67 26.82
C LYS A 511 -28.77 -16.91 27.39
N LYS A 512 -27.44 -16.91 27.51
CA LYS A 512 -26.69 -18.02 28.13
C LYS A 512 -26.73 -18.01 29.66
N LEU A 513 -26.99 -16.86 30.28
CA LEU A 513 -27.13 -16.70 31.73
C LEU A 513 -28.56 -16.92 32.23
N GLY A 514 -29.56 -16.97 31.33
CA GLY A 514 -30.97 -17.05 31.71
C GLY A 514 -31.58 -15.69 32.09
N GLU A 515 -30.92 -14.58 31.73
CA GLU A 515 -31.45 -13.21 31.76
C GLU A 515 -32.09 -12.83 30.42
#